data_AF-A0A370SJQ8-F1
#
_entry.id   AF-A0A370SJQ8-F1
#
_cell.length_a   1.000
_cell.length_b   1.000
_cell.length_c   1.000
_cell.angle_alpha   90.00
_cell.angle_beta   90.00
_cell.angle_gamma   90.00
#
_symmetry.space_group_name_H-M   'P 1'
#
loop_
_entity.id
_entity.type
_entity.pdbx_description
1 polymer ?
#
loop_
_entity_poly.entity_id
_entity_poly.type
_entity_poly.pdbx_seq_one_letter_code
_entity_poly.pdbx_strand_id
1 'polypeptide(L)'
;MANSASVESYLHVEGFEDFERDAFDKKKIRAGMRKAGLLVTQHAQMNLVLGKGQKGYPANRTGETVSSIKFKVSRSGFMVKISPTLTPAMGEFYPAYLFYGVKQGRRPQKLAPGKGIGRKNRRQAGVRTRLIAERAAGGWRIEPRDNYMADALQDSSEQVRSILFTAFANALN
;
A
#
# COMPACT_ATOMS: atom_id res chain seq x y z
N MET A 1 19.49 10.52 7.68
CA MET A 1 18.67 9.30 7.52
C MET A 1 17.24 9.75 7.22
N ALA A 2 16.88 9.85 5.95
CA ALA A 2 15.55 10.29 5.54
C ALA A 2 14.50 9.26 6.00
N ASN A 3 13.43 9.74 6.62
CA ASN A 3 12.23 8.92 6.88
C ASN A 3 11.49 8.68 5.56
N SER A 4 12.06 7.88 4.66
CA SER A 4 11.22 7.11 3.75
C SER A 4 10.79 5.88 4.53
N ALA A 5 9.51 5.83 4.92
CA ALA A 5 8.88 4.53 4.90
C ALA A 5 8.94 4.09 3.43
N SER A 6 10.01 3.40 3.04
CA SER A 6 10.13 2.81 1.71
C SER A 6 8.97 1.83 1.60
N VAL A 7 7.90 2.25 0.94
CA VAL A 7 6.87 1.32 0.51
C VAL A 7 7.60 0.43 -0.50
N GLU A 8 7.97 -0.78 -0.09
CA GLU A 8 8.68 -1.75 -0.94
C GLU A 8 7.93 -2.02 -2.27
N SER A 9 6.63 -1.66 -2.32
CA SER A 9 5.75 -1.74 -3.49
C SER A 9 5.34 -0.37 -4.07
N TYR A 10 6.28 0.56 -4.22
CA TYR A 10 6.07 1.84 -4.90
C TYR A 10 6.83 1.91 -6.21
N LEU A 11 6.12 2.21 -7.29
CA LEU A 11 6.71 2.46 -8.61
C LEU A 11 6.40 3.89 -9.03
N HIS A 12 7.47 4.65 -9.26
CA HIS A 12 7.42 5.99 -9.81
C HIS A 12 7.84 5.97 -11.28
N VAL A 13 7.23 6.82 -12.09
CA VAL A 13 7.55 6.96 -13.52
C VAL A 13 8.19 8.32 -13.69
N GLU A 14 9.46 8.30 -14.08
CA GLU A 14 10.29 9.49 -14.27
C GLU A 14 10.05 10.14 -15.65
N GLY A 15 10.59 11.35 -15.84
CA GLY A 15 10.58 12.06 -17.12
C GLY A 15 9.43 13.06 -17.32
N PHE A 16 8.56 13.23 -16.31
CA PHE A 16 7.40 14.13 -16.37
C PHE A 16 7.32 15.11 -15.18
N GLU A 17 8.42 15.25 -14.42
CA GLU A 17 8.46 16.07 -13.19
C GLU A 17 8.35 17.57 -13.44
N ASP A 18 8.85 18.02 -14.59
CA ASP A 18 8.91 19.44 -14.94
C ASP A 18 7.55 19.98 -15.43
N PHE A 19 6.56 19.10 -15.63
CA PHE A 19 5.24 19.48 -16.10
C PHE A 19 4.27 19.65 -14.92
N GLU A 20 3.57 20.77 -14.89
CA GLU A 20 2.43 20.93 -14.00
C GLU A 20 1.31 19.95 -14.39
N ARG A 21 0.51 19.54 -13.40
CA ARG A 21 -0.56 18.55 -13.61
C ARG A 21 -1.60 18.99 -14.65
N ASP A 22 -1.77 20.29 -14.83
CA ASP A 22 -2.75 20.86 -15.75
C ASP A 22 -2.26 20.83 -17.21
N ALA A 23 -0.98 20.56 -17.45
CA ALA A 23 -0.44 20.31 -18.79
C ALA A 23 -0.94 18.98 -19.40
N PHE A 24 -1.53 18.10 -18.60
CA PHE A 24 -1.93 16.77 -19.04
C PHE A 24 -3.44 16.62 -19.23
N ASP A 25 -3.84 15.94 -20.31
CA ASP A 25 -5.18 15.37 -20.44
C ASP A 25 -5.40 14.24 -19.41
N LYS A 26 -6.09 14.62 -18.34
CA LYS A 26 -6.48 13.73 -17.25
C LYS A 26 -7.26 12.50 -17.70
N LYS A 27 -8.03 12.56 -18.78
CA LYS A 27 -8.78 11.39 -19.30
C LYS A 27 -7.80 10.33 -19.81
N LYS A 28 -6.78 10.75 -20.56
CA LYS A 28 -5.72 9.87 -21.09
C LYS A 28 -4.86 9.30 -19.95
N ILE A 29 -4.43 10.11 -18.99
CA ILE A 29 -3.68 9.62 -17.81
C ILE A 29 -4.49 8.58 -17.05
N ARG A 30 -5.77 8.86 -16.77
CA ARG A 30 -6.63 7.91 -16.06
C ARG A 30 -6.82 6.62 -16.83
N ALA A 31 -6.85 6.65 -18.16
CA ALA A 31 -6.91 5.43 -18.96
C ALA A 31 -5.64 4.59 -18.79
N GLY A 32 -4.45 5.20 -18.88
CA GLY A 32 -3.17 4.52 -18.62
C GLY A 32 -3.08 3.92 -17.22
N MET A 33 -3.46 4.69 -16.20
CA MET A 33 -3.45 4.25 -14.81
C MET A 33 -4.42 3.10 -14.53
N ARG A 34 -5.59 3.07 -15.19
CA ARG A 34 -6.51 1.92 -15.11
C ARG A 34 -5.90 0.69 -15.77
N LYS A 35 -5.22 0.85 -16.91
CA LYS A 35 -4.56 -0.26 -17.61
C LYS A 35 -3.45 -0.88 -16.74
N ALA A 36 -2.59 -0.05 -16.16
CA ALA A 36 -1.57 -0.49 -15.21
C ALA A 36 -2.17 -1.17 -13.98
N GLY A 37 -3.18 -0.55 -13.36
CA GLY A 37 -3.86 -1.12 -12.19
C GLY A 37 -4.51 -2.47 -12.47
N LEU A 38 -5.12 -2.63 -13.65
CA LEU A 38 -5.73 -3.89 -14.08
C LEU A 38 -4.66 -4.99 -14.23
N LEU A 39 -3.54 -4.70 -14.92
CA LEU A 39 -2.44 -5.64 -15.12
C LEU A 39 -1.92 -6.19 -13.78
N VAL A 40 -1.54 -5.30 -12.86
CA VAL A 40 -1.01 -5.68 -11.54
C VAL A 40 -2.06 -6.46 -10.73
N THR A 41 -3.34 -6.04 -10.80
CA THR A 41 -4.43 -6.73 -10.11
C THR A 41 -4.62 -8.16 -10.62
N GLN A 42 -4.62 -8.34 -11.94
CA GLN A 42 -4.77 -9.66 -12.57
C GLN A 42 -3.61 -10.58 -12.22
N HIS A 43 -2.38 -10.07 -12.26
CA HIS A 43 -1.20 -10.84 -11.85
C HIS A 43 -1.25 -11.22 -10.36
N ALA A 44 -1.63 -10.28 -9.48
CA ALA A 44 -1.76 -10.57 -8.05
C ALA A 44 -2.84 -11.62 -7.76
N GLN A 45 -3.98 -11.54 -8.45
CA GLN A 45 -5.06 -12.53 -8.36
C GLN A 45 -4.61 -13.90 -8.86
N MET A 46 -3.91 -13.94 -10.00
CA MET A 46 -3.35 -15.17 -10.56
C MET A 46 -2.34 -15.82 -9.60
N ASN A 47 -1.40 -15.03 -9.07
CA ASN A 47 -0.39 -15.52 -8.12
C ASN A 47 -1.05 -16.08 -6.84
N LEU A 48 -2.09 -15.43 -6.31
CA LEU A 48 -2.85 -15.95 -5.17
C LEU A 48 -3.54 -17.29 -5.47
N VAL A 49 -4.11 -17.45 -6.67
CA VAL A 49 -4.78 -18.70 -7.07
C VAL A 49 -3.75 -19.82 -7.27
N LEU A 50 -2.64 -19.54 -7.92
CA LEU A 50 -1.60 -20.52 -8.24
C LEU A 50 -0.71 -20.87 -7.05
N GLY A 51 -0.48 -19.94 -6.13
CA GLY A 51 0.42 -20.09 -4.99
C GLY A 51 -0.04 -21.09 -3.93
N LYS A 52 -1.31 -21.53 -3.96
CA LYS A 52 -1.89 -22.63 -3.14
C LYS A 52 -1.50 -22.61 -1.64
N GLY A 53 -1.32 -21.42 -1.05
CA GLY A 53 -0.96 -21.27 0.36
C GLY A 53 0.52 -21.53 0.68
N GLN A 54 1.42 -21.15 -0.24
CA GLN A 54 2.87 -21.11 0.02
C GLN A 54 3.19 -20.44 1.36
N LYS A 55 4.24 -20.94 2.04
CA LYS A 55 4.72 -20.38 3.31
C LYS A 55 4.97 -18.86 3.16
N GLY A 56 4.43 -18.08 4.09
CA GLY A 56 4.54 -16.61 4.09
C GLY A 56 3.38 -15.89 3.41
N TYR A 57 2.62 -16.58 2.54
CA TYR A 57 1.52 -16.01 1.77
C TYR A 57 0.13 -16.40 2.31
N PRO A 58 -0.90 -15.56 2.09
CA PRO A 58 -2.27 -15.97 2.33
C PRO A 58 -2.72 -17.05 1.33
N ALA A 59 -3.58 -17.95 1.79
CA ALA A 59 -4.20 -18.98 0.95
C ALA A 59 -5.62 -18.55 0.53
N ASN A 60 -6.02 -18.92 -0.68
CA ASN A 60 -7.39 -18.77 -1.14
C ASN A 60 -8.18 -20.07 -0.89
N ARG A 61 -9.34 -19.98 -0.22
CA ARG A 61 -10.24 -21.13 0.05
C ARG A 61 -11.52 -21.10 -0.78
N THR A 62 -12.18 -19.94 -0.83
CA THR A 62 -13.53 -19.78 -1.43
C THR A 62 -13.55 -18.90 -2.66
N GLY A 63 -12.42 -18.29 -3.05
CA GLY A 63 -12.35 -17.28 -4.11
C GLY A 63 -12.48 -15.85 -3.58
N GLU A 64 -12.99 -15.65 -2.37
CA GLU A 64 -13.32 -14.29 -1.89
C GLU A 64 -12.07 -13.43 -1.62
N THR A 65 -10.96 -14.05 -1.27
CA THR A 65 -9.70 -13.32 -1.11
C THR A 65 -9.19 -12.81 -2.47
N VAL A 66 -9.45 -13.54 -3.55
CA VAL A 66 -9.08 -13.13 -4.92
C VAL A 66 -9.95 -11.96 -5.37
N SER A 67 -11.28 -12.06 -5.21
CA SER A 67 -12.23 -11.00 -5.59
C SER A 67 -12.03 -9.70 -4.80
N SER A 68 -11.48 -9.79 -3.59
CA SER A 68 -11.19 -8.63 -2.75
C SER A 68 -10.08 -7.73 -3.32
N ILE A 69 -9.12 -8.27 -4.07
CA ILE A 69 -8.00 -7.52 -4.64
C ILE A 69 -8.52 -6.65 -5.78
N LYS A 70 -8.51 -5.33 -5.58
CA LYS A 70 -8.98 -4.36 -6.57
C LYS A 70 -8.03 -3.19 -6.70
N PHE A 71 -8.04 -2.55 -7.86
CA PHE A 71 -7.36 -1.28 -8.07
C PHE A 71 -8.32 -0.10 -7.95
N LYS A 72 -7.79 1.04 -7.51
CA LYS A 72 -8.49 2.33 -7.47
C LYS A 72 -7.56 3.44 -7.94
N VAL A 73 -7.97 4.14 -8.98
CA VAL A 73 -7.28 5.34 -9.47
C VAL A 73 -7.67 6.53 -8.60
N SER A 74 -6.69 7.36 -8.25
CA SER A 74 -6.86 8.57 -7.45
C SER A 74 -7.78 9.58 -8.14
N ARG A 75 -8.30 10.55 -7.38
CA ARG A 75 -9.12 11.64 -7.94
C ARG A 75 -8.30 12.54 -8.88
N SER A 76 -7.02 12.78 -8.58
CA SER A 76 -6.13 13.54 -9.46
C SER A 76 -5.84 12.79 -10.76
N GLY A 77 -5.89 11.45 -10.74
CA GLY A 77 -5.61 10.61 -11.90
C GLY A 77 -4.17 10.12 -11.95
N PHE A 78 -3.25 10.71 -11.20
CA PHE A 78 -1.80 10.45 -11.24
C PHE A 78 -1.32 9.35 -10.28
N MET A 79 -2.23 8.51 -9.80
CA MET A 79 -1.88 7.41 -8.89
C MET A 79 -2.91 6.30 -9.02
N VAL A 80 -2.44 5.06 -8.98
CA VAL A 80 -3.28 3.88 -8.82
C VAL A 80 -2.87 3.12 -7.57
N LYS A 81 -3.85 2.78 -6.74
CA LYS A 81 -3.67 1.96 -5.54
C LYS A 81 -4.25 0.58 -5.80
N ILE A 82 -3.49 -0.47 -5.54
CA ILE A 82 -3.97 -1.86 -5.50
C ILE A 82 -4.07 -2.28 -4.04
N SER A 83 -5.22 -2.77 -3.62
CA SER A 83 -5.43 -3.23 -2.25
C SER A 83 -6.62 -4.18 -2.13
N PRO A 84 -6.69 -5.02 -1.09
CA PRO A 84 -7.89 -5.74 -0.74
C PRO A 84 -9.00 -4.76 -0.34
N THR A 85 -10.23 -5.07 -0.70
CA THR A 85 -11.43 -4.30 -0.39
C THR A 85 -12.48 -5.20 0.25
N LEU A 86 -13.34 -4.63 1.09
CA LEU A 86 -14.48 -5.36 1.63
C LEU A 86 -15.41 -5.75 0.48
N THR A 87 -15.81 -7.01 0.45
CA THR A 87 -16.76 -7.55 -0.52
C THR A 87 -18.06 -7.95 0.18
N PRO A 88 -19.19 -8.10 -0.55
CA PRO A 88 -20.47 -8.44 0.05
C PRO A 88 -20.49 -9.81 0.77
N ALA A 89 -19.65 -10.75 0.35
CA ALA A 89 -19.54 -12.06 0.98
C ALA A 89 -18.64 -12.06 2.24
N MET A 90 -17.92 -10.96 2.50
CA MET A 90 -17.16 -10.77 3.73
C MET A 90 -18.04 -10.07 4.77
N GLY A 91 -18.28 -10.72 5.92
CA GLY A 91 -19.01 -10.08 7.03
C GLY A 91 -18.25 -8.89 7.64
N GLU A 92 -16.92 -8.99 7.73
CA GLU A 92 -16.03 -7.92 8.19
C GLU A 92 -14.77 -7.85 7.32
N PHE A 93 -14.18 -6.66 7.22
CA PHE A 93 -12.95 -6.46 6.45
C PHE A 93 -11.75 -7.03 7.20
N TYR A 94 -11.35 -8.24 6.84
CA TYR A 94 -10.14 -8.87 7.36
C TYR A 94 -9.17 -9.23 6.22
N PRO A 95 -8.30 -8.29 5.79
CA PRO A 95 -7.35 -8.59 4.73
C PRO A 95 -6.31 -9.59 5.24
N ALA A 96 -6.16 -10.71 4.54
CA ALA A 96 -5.18 -11.74 4.90
C ALA A 96 -3.72 -11.29 4.67
N TYR A 97 -3.52 -10.13 4.04
CA TYR A 97 -2.24 -9.52 3.71
C TYR A 97 -1.79 -8.55 4.81
N LEU A 98 -1.00 -9.06 5.75
CA LEU A 98 -0.36 -8.26 6.80
C LEU A 98 1.10 -7.98 6.43
N PHE A 99 1.33 -7.19 5.38
CA PHE A 99 2.67 -6.96 4.81
C PHE A 99 3.69 -6.43 5.82
N TYR A 100 3.27 -5.57 6.76
CA TYR A 100 4.13 -5.04 7.82
C TYR A 100 3.94 -5.74 9.18
N GLY A 101 3.10 -6.78 9.23
CA GLY A 101 2.73 -7.47 10.47
C GLY A 101 2.06 -6.57 11.51
N VAL A 102 1.92 -7.10 12.73
CA VAL A 102 1.39 -6.38 13.90
C VAL A 102 2.33 -6.60 15.08
N LYS A 103 3.03 -5.56 15.53
CA LYS A 103 3.83 -5.61 16.77
C LYS A 103 2.95 -5.77 18.00
N GLN A 104 3.47 -6.49 19.02
CA GLN A 104 2.85 -6.54 20.33
C GLN A 104 2.80 -5.14 20.98
N GLY A 105 1.87 -4.98 21.92
CA GLY A 105 1.66 -3.71 22.61
C GLY A 105 0.92 -2.65 21.77
N ARG A 106 0.30 -1.71 22.47
CA ARG A 106 -0.46 -0.61 21.85
C ARG A 106 0.49 0.48 21.36
N ARG A 107 0.14 1.13 20.24
CA ARG A 107 0.86 2.34 19.81
C ARG A 107 0.76 3.42 20.91
N PRO A 108 1.82 4.22 21.17
CA PRO A 108 1.78 5.25 22.21
C PRO A 108 0.66 6.27 21.97
N GLN A 109 -0.38 6.18 22.81
CA GLN A 109 -1.56 7.04 22.77
C GLN A 109 -1.29 8.40 23.42
N LYS A 110 -2.28 9.31 23.31
CA LYS A 110 -2.29 10.55 24.07
C LYS A 110 -2.26 10.24 25.58
N LEU A 111 -1.54 11.06 26.34
CA LEU A 111 -1.55 10.95 27.80
C LEU A 111 -2.93 11.29 28.35
N ALA A 112 -3.33 10.60 29.43
CA ALA A 112 -4.50 11.00 30.20
C ALA A 112 -4.32 12.44 30.76
N PRO A 113 -5.40 13.20 30.98
CA PRO A 113 -5.32 14.55 31.54
C PRO A 113 -4.48 14.59 32.83
N GLY A 114 -3.60 15.58 32.96
CA GLY A 114 -2.75 15.77 34.15
C GLY A 114 -1.54 14.84 34.28
N LYS A 115 -1.30 13.93 33.33
CA LYS A 115 -0.15 12.99 33.36
C LYS A 115 1.08 13.49 32.58
N GLY A 116 0.99 14.62 31.91
CA GLY A 116 2.06 15.25 31.15
C GLY A 116 2.48 16.59 31.74
N ILE A 117 3.46 17.22 31.09
CA ILE A 117 4.04 18.49 31.52
C ILE A 117 3.22 19.68 31.01
N GLY A 118 2.98 20.61 31.93
CA GLY A 118 2.36 21.90 31.69
C GLY A 118 0.89 21.81 31.26
N ARG A 119 0.30 22.98 30.99
CA ARG A 119 -1.12 23.12 30.60
C ARG A 119 -1.49 22.31 29.34
N LYS A 120 -0.51 22.01 28.47
CA LYS A 120 -0.69 21.26 27.23
C LYS A 120 -0.58 19.73 27.39
N ASN A 121 -0.34 19.23 28.62
CA ASN A 121 -0.25 17.81 28.94
C ASN A 121 0.74 17.03 28.02
N ARG A 122 1.91 17.63 27.75
CA ARG A 122 2.89 17.08 26.80
C ARG A 122 3.74 16.00 27.47
N ARG A 123 4.18 14.99 26.72
CA ARG A 123 5.21 14.04 27.19
C ARG A 123 6.54 14.79 27.37
N GLN A 124 7.36 14.31 28.30
CA GLN A 124 8.78 14.71 28.38
C GLN A 124 9.48 14.43 27.05
N ALA A 125 10.50 15.25 26.74
CA ALA A 125 11.36 15.05 25.58
C ALA A 125 11.96 13.63 25.62
N GLY A 126 12.02 12.97 24.46
CA GLY A 126 12.57 11.61 24.34
C GLY A 126 11.65 10.47 24.79
N VAL A 127 10.68 10.70 25.69
CA VAL A 127 9.81 9.61 26.19
C VAL A 127 8.99 8.96 25.08
N ARG A 128 8.44 9.76 24.16
CA ARG A 128 7.68 9.19 23.02
C ARG A 128 8.58 8.35 22.13
N THR A 129 9.79 8.84 21.82
CA THR A 129 10.77 8.14 20.99
C THR A 129 11.18 6.83 21.64
N ARG A 130 11.44 6.83 22.95
CA ARG A 130 11.76 5.62 23.72
C ARG A 130 10.64 4.59 23.66
N LEU A 131 9.38 4.99 23.89
CA LEU A 131 8.23 4.08 23.79
C LEU A 131 8.03 3.50 22.38
N ILE A 132 8.34 4.29 21.34
CA ILE A 132 8.32 3.81 19.96
C ILE A 132 9.43 2.77 19.74
N ALA A 133 10.65 3.05 20.24
CA ALA A 133 11.79 2.14 20.14
C ALA A 133 11.57 0.84 20.91
N GLU A 134 11.08 0.92 22.15
CA GLU A 134 10.69 -0.25 22.98
C GLU A 134 9.65 -1.11 22.26
N ARG A 135 8.62 -0.49 21.67
CA ARG A 135 7.62 -1.21 20.88
C ARG A 135 8.21 -1.85 19.62
N ALA A 136 9.15 -1.18 18.96
CA ALA A 136 9.82 -1.72 17.78
C ALA A 136 10.71 -2.94 18.14
N ALA A 137 11.39 -2.88 19.29
CA ALA A 137 12.20 -3.96 19.84
C ALA A 137 11.36 -5.13 20.39
N GLY A 138 10.10 -4.88 20.77
CA GLY A 138 9.18 -5.93 21.20
C GLY A 138 8.83 -6.96 20.12
N GLY A 139 8.22 -8.07 20.55
CA GLY A 139 7.83 -9.18 19.68
C GLY A 139 6.68 -8.87 18.72
N TRP A 140 6.40 -9.82 17.83
CA TRP A 140 5.26 -9.77 16.91
C TRP A 140 4.01 -10.38 17.56
N ARG A 141 2.86 -9.72 17.39
CA ARG A 141 1.54 -10.32 17.64
C ARG A 141 1.12 -11.15 16.43
N ILE A 142 1.38 -10.63 15.24
CA ILE A 142 1.26 -11.33 13.95
C ILE A 142 2.49 -10.93 13.16
N GLU A 143 3.24 -11.92 12.66
CA GLU A 143 4.42 -11.66 11.84
C GLU A 143 4.04 -11.04 10.49
N PRO A 144 4.93 -10.23 9.89
CA PRO A 144 4.81 -9.82 8.50
C PRO A 144 4.56 -11.01 7.58
N ARG A 145 3.72 -10.80 6.57
CA ARG A 145 3.42 -11.77 5.52
C ARG A 145 3.88 -11.23 4.19
N ASP A 146 4.21 -12.15 3.29
CA ASP A 146 4.47 -11.81 1.91
C ASP A 146 3.19 -11.35 1.21
N ASN A 147 3.34 -10.73 0.04
CA ASN A 147 2.25 -9.99 -0.59
C ASN A 147 2.26 -10.10 -2.10
N TYR A 148 1.37 -10.93 -2.63
CA TYR A 148 1.15 -11.12 -4.06
C TYR A 148 0.92 -9.82 -4.86
N MET A 149 0.41 -8.74 -4.24
CA MET A 149 0.27 -7.45 -4.93
C MET A 149 1.60 -6.71 -5.07
N ALA A 150 2.51 -6.87 -4.12
CA ALA A 150 3.86 -6.32 -4.19
C ALA A 150 4.68 -7.09 -5.23
N ASP A 151 4.63 -8.42 -5.19
CA ASP A 151 5.34 -9.26 -6.15
C ASP A 151 4.81 -9.03 -7.56
N ALA A 152 3.48 -8.98 -7.74
CA ALA A 152 2.89 -8.68 -9.03
C ALA A 152 3.33 -7.32 -9.60
N LEU A 153 3.50 -6.29 -8.75
CA LEU A 153 4.03 -5.01 -9.19
C LEU A 153 5.49 -5.11 -9.61
N GLN A 154 6.30 -5.87 -8.86
CA GLN A 154 7.71 -6.10 -9.18
C GLN A 154 7.85 -6.86 -10.51
N ASP A 155 7.12 -7.97 -10.66
CA ASP A 155 7.13 -8.84 -11.84
C ASP A 155 6.63 -8.11 -13.11
N SER A 156 5.66 -7.20 -12.95
CA SER A 156 5.10 -6.42 -14.06
C SER A 156 5.72 -5.02 -14.21
N SER A 157 6.78 -4.70 -13.45
CA SER A 157 7.29 -3.33 -13.31
C SER A 157 7.68 -2.69 -14.64
N GLU A 158 8.35 -3.42 -15.53
CA GLU A 158 8.72 -2.95 -16.87
C GLU A 158 7.51 -2.64 -17.75
N GLN A 159 6.52 -3.53 -17.74
CA GLN A 159 5.27 -3.34 -18.50
C GLN A 159 4.47 -2.16 -17.95
N VAL A 160 4.39 -2.02 -16.63
CA VAL A 160 3.73 -0.87 -15.98
C VAL A 160 4.45 0.42 -16.34
N ARG A 161 5.79 0.47 -16.29
CA ARG A 161 6.58 1.63 -16.72
C ARG A 161 6.27 2.00 -18.17
N SER A 162 6.28 1.02 -19.08
CA SER A 162 5.97 1.25 -20.50
C SER A 162 4.55 1.78 -20.73
N ILE A 163 3.55 1.18 -20.08
CA ILE A 163 2.15 1.61 -20.16
C ILE A 163 2.00 3.05 -19.67
N LEU A 164 2.58 3.36 -18.51
CA LEU A 164 2.44 4.68 -17.90
C LEU A 164 3.23 5.72 -18.68
N PHE A 165 4.48 5.46 -19.05
CA PHE A 165 5.28 6.37 -19.87
C PHE A 165 4.55 6.75 -21.16
N THR A 166 4.01 5.75 -21.89
CA THR A 166 3.21 5.98 -23.09
C THR A 166 1.96 6.81 -22.80
N ALA A 167 1.28 6.55 -21.68
CA ALA A 167 0.08 7.29 -21.30
C ALA A 167 0.37 8.75 -20.95
N PHE A 168 1.47 9.03 -20.25
CA PHE A 168 1.89 10.39 -19.93
C PHE A 168 2.34 11.14 -21.19
N ALA A 169 3.16 10.52 -22.06
CA ALA A 169 3.58 11.10 -23.33
C ALA A 169 2.38 11.47 -24.21
N ASN A 170 1.38 10.58 -24.33
CA ASN A 170 0.17 10.84 -25.11
C ASN A 170 -0.78 11.86 -24.46
N ALA A 171 -0.62 12.12 -23.17
CA ALA A 171 -1.44 13.04 -22.39
C ALA A 171 -0.92 14.46 -22.38
N LEU A 172 0.33 14.71 -22.77
CA LEU A 172 0.83 16.07 -22.97
C LEU A 172 0.02 16.74 -24.10
N ASN A 173 -0.50 17.93 -23.81
CA ASN A 173 -1.22 18.77 -24.76
C ASN A 173 -0.32 19.88 -25.30
#